data_AF-A0A4R3GZQ5-F1
#
_entry.id   AF-A0A4R3GZQ5-F1
#
_cell.length_a   1.000
_cell.length_b   1.000
_cell.length_c   1.000
_cell.angle_alpha   90.00
_cell.angle_beta   90.00
_cell.angle_gamma   90.00
#
_symmetry.space_group_name_H-M   'P 1'
#
loop_
_entity.id
_entity.type
_entity.pdbx_description
1 polymer ?
#
loop_
_entity_poly.entity_id
_entity_poly.type
_entity_poly.pdbx_seq_one_letter_code
_entity_poly.pdbx_strand_id
1 'polypeptide(L)'
;MSLRVHGLPLGQTRDQAPNGATADGWATRLAKLIPAEALGVYGAAVGLLPGLEGKDTIRLIILIVITVACLAILIAVRVKSTAQNADGPQIVGIIISCVAFLIWTATLGPTSSPFPIPKDFGFIVSLAGMLYVALVGVFYRGDTTQ
;
A
#
# COMPACT_ATOMS: atom_id res chain seq x y z
N MET A 1 -16.57 -29.95 28.66
CA MET A 1 -15.10 -29.94 28.86
C MET A 1 -14.67 -28.51 29.13
N SER A 2 -14.40 -28.18 30.39
CA SER A 2 -14.04 -26.84 30.86
C SER A 2 -12.52 -26.78 30.97
N LEU A 3 -11.88 -25.94 30.16
CA LEU A 3 -10.45 -25.67 30.23
C LEU A 3 -10.18 -24.80 31.46
N ARG A 4 -9.80 -25.44 32.57
CA ARG A 4 -9.25 -24.74 33.74
C ARG A 4 -7.82 -24.32 33.42
N VAL A 5 -7.64 -23.06 33.07
CA VAL A 5 -6.33 -22.42 32.99
C VAL A 5 -5.86 -22.16 34.41
N HIS A 6 -4.90 -22.95 34.90
CA HIS A 6 -4.17 -22.66 36.13
C HIS A 6 -3.38 -21.36 35.95
N GLY A 7 -3.73 -20.34 36.73
CA GLY A 7 -3.00 -19.08 36.80
C GLY A 7 -1.60 -19.30 37.38
N LEU A 8 -0.58 -19.02 36.59
CA LEU A 8 0.80 -18.84 37.03
C LEU A 8 0.95 -17.49 37.77
N PRO A 9 1.88 -17.41 38.73
CA PRO A 9 1.91 -16.37 39.77
C PRO A 9 2.15 -14.98 39.20
N LEU A 10 1.51 -14.02 39.87
CA LEU A 10 1.64 -12.57 39.72
C LEU A 10 3.12 -12.15 39.81
N GLY A 11 3.77 -12.03 38.66
CA GLY A 11 5.18 -11.62 38.60
C GLY A 11 5.79 -11.48 37.20
N GLN A 12 4.98 -11.52 36.13
CA GLN A 12 5.43 -11.17 34.79
C GLN A 12 4.57 -10.04 34.26
N THR A 13 5.18 -8.86 34.18
CA THR A 13 4.77 -7.74 33.33
C THR A 13 4.30 -8.32 31.99
N ARG A 14 3.00 -8.21 31.71
CA ARG A 14 2.33 -8.75 30.51
C ARG A 14 2.77 -8.09 29.20
N ASP A 15 3.80 -7.24 29.20
CA ASP A 15 4.14 -6.38 28.06
C ASP A 15 5.46 -6.72 27.35
N GLN A 16 6.15 -7.80 27.69
CA GLN A 16 7.35 -8.19 26.94
C GLN A 16 7.35 -9.65 26.53
N ALA A 17 6.67 -9.91 25.41
CA ALA A 17 7.12 -10.96 24.51
C ALA A 17 8.50 -10.56 23.95
N PRO A 18 9.48 -11.48 23.76
CA PRO A 18 10.84 -11.15 23.31
C PRO A 18 10.99 -10.55 21.91
N ASN A 19 9.92 -10.05 21.27
CA ASN A 19 9.92 -9.62 19.87
C ASN A 19 8.80 -8.63 19.52
N GLY A 20 8.36 -7.75 20.44
CA GLY A 20 7.65 -6.48 20.13
C GLY A 20 6.51 -6.46 19.10
N ALA A 21 5.93 -7.60 18.73
CA ALA A 21 4.92 -7.72 17.68
C ALA A 21 3.55 -7.86 18.34
N THR A 22 3.02 -6.74 18.81
CA THR A 22 1.59 -6.61 19.09
C THR A 22 0.81 -6.52 17.77
N ALA A 23 -0.48 -6.87 17.76
CA ALA A 23 -1.36 -6.70 16.60
C ALA A 23 -1.35 -5.23 16.08
N ASP A 24 -1.11 -4.27 16.97
CA ASP A 24 -0.90 -2.85 16.65
C ASP A 24 0.33 -2.62 15.75
N GLY A 25 1.37 -3.43 15.92
CA GLY A 25 2.58 -3.41 15.11
C GLY A 25 2.33 -3.84 13.65
N TRP A 26 1.41 -4.77 13.42
CA TRP A 26 1.03 -5.21 12.06
C TRP A 26 0.27 -4.10 11.32
N ALA A 27 -0.77 -3.55 11.93
CA ALA A 27 -1.57 -2.48 11.33
C ALA A 27 -0.72 -1.22 11.07
N THR A 28 0.16 -0.87 12.00
CA THR A 28 1.07 0.27 11.85
C THR A 28 2.07 0.09 10.71
N ARG A 29 2.59 -1.13 10.50
CA ARG A 29 3.49 -1.45 9.38
C ARG A 29 2.77 -1.37 8.05
N LEU A 30 1.56 -1.92 7.98
CA LEU A 30 0.72 -1.86 6.78
C LEU A 30 0.38 -0.40 6.43
N ALA A 31 -0.06 0.38 7.41
CA ALA A 31 -0.40 1.80 7.23
C ALA A 31 0.77 2.64 6.72
N LYS A 32 2.00 2.32 7.15
CA LYS A 32 3.21 2.99 6.62
C LYS A 32 3.47 2.69 5.15
N LEU A 33 3.06 1.53 4.65
CA LEU A 33 3.34 1.09 3.27
C LEU A 33 2.26 1.49 2.28
N ILE A 34 1.06 1.82 2.74
CA ILE A 34 0.00 2.33 1.89
C ILE A 34 0.33 3.77 1.49
N PRO A 35 0.49 4.07 0.19
CA PRO A 35 0.82 5.41 -0.28
C PRO A 35 -0.45 6.27 -0.39
N ALA A 36 -1.07 6.57 0.74
CA ALA A 36 -2.32 7.33 0.80
C ALA A 36 -2.18 8.73 0.18
N GLU A 37 -1.00 9.35 0.32
CA GLU A 37 -0.63 10.61 -0.32
C GLU A 37 -0.70 10.53 -1.84
N ALA A 38 -0.12 9.49 -2.45
CA ALA A 38 -0.09 9.33 -3.89
C ALA A 38 -1.49 8.98 -4.43
N LEU A 39 -2.26 8.18 -3.70
CA LEU A 39 -3.64 7.85 -4.06
C LEU A 39 -4.56 9.07 -3.97
N GLY A 40 -4.39 9.92 -2.95
CA GLY A 40 -5.13 11.17 -2.82
C GLY A 40 -4.84 12.14 -3.97
N VAL A 41 -3.56 12.31 -4.32
CA VAL A 41 -3.15 13.15 -5.47
C VAL A 41 -3.66 12.58 -6.79
N TYR A 42 -3.57 11.26 -6.98
CA TYR A 42 -4.10 10.59 -8.17
C TYR A 42 -5.60 10.81 -8.31
N GLY A 43 -6.37 10.56 -7.24
CA GLY A 43 -7.82 10.76 -7.23
C GLY A 43 -8.22 12.21 -7.52
N ALA A 44 -7.50 13.18 -6.94
CA ALA A 44 -7.71 14.60 -7.23
C ALA A 44 -7.45 14.93 -8.70
N ALA A 45 -6.35 14.43 -9.27
CA ALA A 45 -6.01 14.66 -10.67
C ALA A 45 -7.04 14.01 -11.63
N VAL A 46 -7.50 12.80 -11.32
CA VAL A 46 -8.59 12.14 -12.06
C VAL A 46 -9.89 12.94 -11.98
N GLY A 47 -10.22 13.51 -10.81
CA GLY A 47 -11.41 14.34 -10.62
C GLY A 47 -11.40 15.66 -11.42
N LEU A 48 -10.23 16.12 -11.86
CA LEU A 48 -10.08 17.30 -12.72
C LEU A 48 -10.19 16.99 -14.22
N LEU A 49 -10.30 15.72 -14.59
CA LEU A 49 -10.40 15.35 -16.01
C LEU A 49 -11.75 15.80 -16.57
N PRO A 50 -11.77 16.55 -17.68
CA PRO A 50 -13.01 16.88 -18.37
C PRO A 50 -13.67 15.59 -18.90
N GLY A 51 -14.97 15.65 -19.16
CA GLY A 51 -15.69 14.56 -19.84
C GLY A 51 -15.08 14.31 -21.22
N LEU A 52 -14.33 13.22 -21.37
CA LEU A 52 -13.67 12.80 -22.61
C LEU A 52 -14.53 11.76 -23.34
N GLU A 53 -15.80 12.07 -23.58
CA GLU A 53 -16.73 11.17 -24.27
C GLU A 53 -16.20 10.78 -25.66
N GLY A 54 -16.14 9.47 -25.93
CA GLY A 54 -15.64 8.92 -27.19
C GLY A 54 -14.12 9.04 -27.41
N LYS A 55 -13.35 9.52 -26.43
CA LYS A 55 -11.89 9.72 -26.52
C LYS A 55 -11.12 8.82 -25.55
N ASP A 56 -11.47 7.53 -25.53
CA ASP A 56 -10.94 6.55 -24.57
C ASP A 56 -9.42 6.44 -24.61
N THR A 57 -8.80 6.49 -25.81
CA THR A 57 -7.33 6.45 -25.95
C THR A 57 -6.66 7.67 -25.33
N ILE A 58 -7.20 8.87 -25.55
CA ILE A 58 -6.64 10.11 -24.99
C ILE A 58 -6.78 10.10 -23.47
N ARG A 59 -7.95 9.65 -22.98
CA ARG A 59 -8.18 9.46 -21.55
C ARG A 59 -7.14 8.52 -20.93
N LEU A 60 -6.91 7.36 -21.55
CA LEU A 60 -5.94 6.39 -21.07
C LEU A 60 -4.52 6.98 -21.02
N ILE A 61 -4.11 7.71 -22.06
CA ILE A 61 -2.80 8.40 -22.10
C ILE A 61 -2.68 9.38 -20.92
N ILE A 62 -3.71 10.19 -20.67
CA ILE A 62 -3.68 11.15 -19.55
C ILE A 62 -3.61 10.42 -18.21
N LEU A 63 -4.37 9.34 -18.02
CA LEU A 63 -4.31 8.53 -16.79
C LEU A 63 -2.93 7.92 -16.58
N ILE A 64 -2.26 7.44 -17.64
CA ILE A 64 -0.89 6.94 -17.57
C ILE A 64 0.07 8.06 -17.16
N VAL A 65 -0.04 9.25 -17.76
CA VAL A 65 0.80 10.41 -17.42
C VAL A 65 0.63 10.81 -15.95
N ILE A 66 -0.63 10.90 -15.47
CA ILE A 66 -0.92 11.19 -14.06
C ILE A 66 -0.33 10.10 -13.16
N THR A 67 -0.47 8.84 -13.53
CA THR A 67 0.08 7.70 -12.77
C THR A 67 1.58 7.79 -12.65
N VAL A 68 2.29 8.04 -13.75
CA VAL A 68 3.75 8.17 -13.77
C VAL A 68 4.21 9.36 -12.93
N ALA A 69 3.51 10.50 -13.03
CA ALA A 69 3.80 11.66 -12.19
C ALA A 69 3.61 11.36 -10.69
N CYS A 70 2.51 10.71 -10.32
CA CYS A 70 2.25 10.29 -8.94
C CYS A 70 3.29 9.27 -8.44
N LEU A 71 3.72 8.33 -9.29
CA LEU A 71 4.76 7.36 -8.97
C LEU A 71 6.10 8.05 -8.73
N ALA A 72 6.48 9.02 -9.57
CA ALA A 72 7.70 9.78 -9.41
C ALA A 72 7.71 10.59 -8.10
N ILE A 73 6.59 11.23 -7.76
CA ILE A 73 6.41 11.95 -6.49
C ILE A 73 6.51 10.97 -5.31
N LEU A 74 5.82 9.83 -5.38
CA LEU A 74 5.87 8.79 -4.34
C LEU A 74 7.30 8.33 -4.09
N ILE A 75 8.05 7.98 -5.15
CA ILE A 75 9.44 7.54 -5.05
C ILE A 75 10.30 8.65 -4.43
N ALA A 76 10.18 9.89 -4.91
CA ALA A 76 10.97 11.01 -4.40
C ALA A 76 10.71 11.27 -2.91
N VAL A 77 9.44 11.25 -2.48
CA VAL A 77 9.05 11.39 -1.07
C VAL A 77 9.63 10.26 -0.24
N ARG A 78 9.47 9.01 -0.67
CA ARG A 78 9.92 7.84 0.09
C ARG A 78 11.44 7.75 0.18
N VAL A 79 12.17 8.07 -0.89
CA VAL A 79 13.63 8.17 -0.88
C VAL A 79 14.06 9.24 0.12
N LYS A 80 13.50 10.44 0.05
CA LYS A 80 13.86 11.54 0.97
C LYS A 80 13.54 11.20 2.43
N SER A 81 12.38 10.60 2.70
CA SER A 81 11.96 10.21 4.05
C SER A 81 12.77 9.07 4.65
N THR A 82 13.37 8.21 3.83
CA THR A 82 14.14 7.05 4.30
C THR A 82 15.66 7.23 4.18
N ALA A 83 16.12 8.26 3.46
CA ALA A 83 17.55 8.57 3.31
C ALA A 83 18.24 9.00 4.63
N GLN A 84 17.48 9.34 5.67
CA GLN A 84 18.04 9.70 6.99
C GLN A 84 18.37 8.49 7.87
N ASN A 85 18.00 7.28 7.43
CA ASN A 85 18.34 6.05 8.16
C ASN A 85 19.82 5.71 7.99
N ALA A 86 20.42 5.10 9.01
CA ALA A 86 21.84 4.74 9.02
C ALA A 86 22.27 3.84 7.84
N ASP A 87 21.36 3.01 7.36
CA ASP A 87 21.58 2.07 6.24
C ASP A 87 21.16 2.63 4.87
N GLY A 88 20.76 3.91 4.80
CA GLY A 88 20.27 4.55 3.57
C GLY A 88 18.78 4.28 3.27
N PRO A 89 18.32 4.58 2.04
CA PRO A 89 16.92 4.49 1.68
C PRO A 89 16.36 3.06 1.76
N GLN A 90 15.16 2.90 2.29
CA GLN A 90 14.52 1.59 2.43
C GLN A 90 13.94 1.11 1.10
N ILE A 91 14.81 0.61 0.21
CA ILE A 91 14.47 0.25 -1.18
C ILE A 91 13.30 -0.75 -1.25
N VAL A 92 13.27 -1.76 -0.37
CA VAL A 92 12.20 -2.77 -0.35
C VAL A 92 10.85 -2.12 -0.03
N GLY A 93 10.80 -1.21 0.95
CA GLY A 93 9.59 -0.47 1.30
C GLY A 93 9.10 0.44 0.17
N ILE A 94 10.02 1.05 -0.57
CA ILE A 94 9.70 1.88 -1.75
C ILE A 94 9.05 1.02 -2.83
N ILE A 95 9.64 -0.13 -3.15
CA ILE A 95 9.10 -1.05 -4.17
C ILE A 95 7.70 -1.53 -3.75
N ILE A 96 7.53 -1.93 -2.50
CA ILE A 96 6.23 -2.37 -1.96
C ILE A 96 5.19 -1.24 -2.08
N SER A 97 5.56 -0.01 -1.78
CA SER A 97 4.67 1.15 -1.89
C SER A 97 4.29 1.43 -3.35
N CYS A 98 5.24 1.32 -4.29
CA CYS A 98 4.99 1.51 -5.72
C CYS A 98 4.02 0.47 -6.28
N VAL A 99 4.24 -0.82 -5.95
CA VAL A 99 3.35 -1.90 -6.38
C VAL A 99 1.95 -1.73 -5.75
N ALA A 100 1.88 -1.35 -4.47
CA ALA A 100 0.61 -1.05 -3.82
C ALA A 100 -0.14 0.05 -4.58
N PHE A 101 0.54 1.17 -4.88
CA PHE A 101 -0.07 2.28 -5.62
C PHE A 101 -0.67 1.84 -6.96
N LEU A 102 0.08 1.08 -7.77
CA LEU A 102 -0.39 0.61 -9.07
C LEU A 102 -1.59 -0.34 -8.96
N ILE A 103 -1.57 -1.24 -7.98
CA ILE A 103 -2.72 -2.13 -7.75
C ILE A 103 -3.95 -1.31 -7.36
N TRP A 104 -3.80 -0.36 -6.43
CA TRP A 104 -4.92 0.46 -5.99
C TRP A 104 -5.49 1.34 -7.11
N THR A 105 -4.67 1.99 -7.94
CA THR A 105 -5.18 2.76 -9.09
C THR A 105 -5.89 1.86 -10.10
N ALA A 106 -5.42 0.63 -10.28
CA ALA A 106 -6.08 -0.36 -11.13
C ALA A 106 -7.48 -0.77 -10.61
N THR A 107 -7.71 -0.74 -9.29
CA THR A 107 -9.03 -1.09 -8.70
C THR A 107 -10.10 -0.02 -8.93
N LEU A 108 -9.76 1.18 -9.38
CA LEU A 108 -10.70 2.29 -9.58
C LEU A 108 -11.65 2.09 -10.79
N GLY A 109 -11.46 1.01 -11.55
CA GLY A 109 -12.33 0.64 -12.67
C GLY A 109 -11.96 1.28 -14.00
N PRO A 110 -12.66 0.93 -15.10
CA PRO A 110 -12.22 1.20 -16.47
C PRO A 110 -12.09 2.70 -16.82
N THR A 111 -12.82 3.54 -16.13
CA THR A 111 -12.86 4.99 -16.35
C THR A 111 -11.73 5.74 -15.63
N SER A 112 -11.17 5.14 -14.58
CA SER A 112 -10.27 5.84 -13.66
C SER A 112 -8.94 5.10 -13.47
N SER A 113 -8.84 3.88 -14.01
CA SER A 113 -7.63 3.07 -14.01
C SER A 113 -6.72 3.47 -15.17
N PRO A 114 -5.40 3.55 -14.96
CA PRO A 114 -4.43 3.74 -16.03
C PRO A 114 -4.16 2.46 -16.83
N PHE A 115 -4.84 1.36 -16.50
CA PHE A 115 -4.71 0.07 -17.16
C PHE A 115 -5.97 -0.23 -17.97
N PRO A 116 -5.85 -0.66 -19.24
CA PRO A 116 -6.97 -1.05 -20.08
C PRO A 116 -7.50 -2.43 -19.63
N ILE A 117 -8.18 -2.46 -18.49
CA ILE A 117 -8.78 -3.67 -17.92
C ILE A 117 -10.22 -3.77 -18.40
N PRO A 118 -10.63 -4.85 -19.08
CA PRO A 118 -12.03 -5.04 -19.44
C PRO A 118 -12.89 -5.14 -18.17
N LYS A 119 -14.07 -4.52 -18.20
CA LYS A 119 -15.02 -4.46 -17.06
C LYS A 119 -15.27 -5.83 -16.41
N ASP A 120 -15.35 -6.89 -17.22
CA ASP A 120 -15.68 -8.25 -16.78
C ASP A 120 -14.55 -8.88 -15.95
N PHE A 121 -13.33 -8.32 -16.04
CA PHE A 121 -12.15 -8.77 -15.31
C PHE A 121 -11.73 -7.81 -14.18
N GLY A 122 -12.53 -6.77 -13.88
CA GLY A 122 -12.20 -5.81 -12.82
C GLY A 122 -12.00 -6.45 -11.44
N PHE A 123 -12.72 -7.54 -11.15
CA PHE A 123 -12.59 -8.27 -9.88
C PHE A 123 -11.20 -8.89 -9.67
N ILE A 124 -10.47 -9.21 -10.75
CA ILE A 124 -9.14 -9.83 -10.68
C ILE A 124 -8.16 -8.88 -10.00
N VAL A 125 -8.27 -7.59 -10.29
CA VAL A 125 -7.39 -6.57 -9.71
C VAL A 125 -7.69 -6.37 -8.23
N SER A 126 -8.97 -6.37 -7.85
CA SER A 126 -9.36 -6.31 -6.44
C SER A 126 -8.86 -7.54 -5.67
N LEU A 127 -8.96 -8.74 -6.27
CA LEU A 127 -8.40 -9.96 -5.70
C LEU A 127 -6.87 -9.86 -5.56
N ALA A 128 -6.18 -9.34 -6.58
CA ALA A 128 -4.74 -9.10 -6.52
C ALA A 128 -4.38 -8.13 -5.39
N GLY A 129 -5.15 -7.05 -5.17
CA GLY A 129 -4.97 -6.13 -4.05
C GLY A 129 -5.17 -6.78 -2.68
N MET A 130 -6.21 -7.60 -2.52
CA MET A 130 -6.44 -8.35 -1.28
C MET A 130 -5.29 -9.31 -0.98
N LEU A 131 -4.86 -10.09 -1.97
CA LEU A 131 -3.73 -11.00 -1.84
C LEU A 131 -2.45 -10.25 -1.56
N TYR A 132 -2.22 -9.13 -2.23
CA TYR A 132 -1.04 -8.30 -2.04
C TYR A 132 -0.94 -7.77 -0.60
N VAL A 133 -2.02 -7.20 -0.07
CA VAL A 133 -2.08 -6.72 1.32
C VAL A 133 -1.81 -7.86 2.31
N ALA A 134 -2.41 -9.03 2.10
CA ALA A 134 -2.18 -10.20 2.94
C ALA A 134 -0.72 -10.67 2.89
N LEU A 135 -0.15 -10.80 1.69
CA LEU A 135 1.24 -11.23 1.49
C LEU A 135 2.22 -10.24 2.11
N VAL A 136 2.05 -8.94 1.87
CA VAL A 136 2.89 -7.90 2.50
C VAL A 136 2.78 -7.98 4.01
N GLY A 137 1.57 -8.11 4.57
CA GLY A 137 1.36 -8.23 6.00
C GLY A 137 2.03 -9.48 6.64
N VAL A 138 2.12 -10.58 5.90
CA VAL A 138 2.73 -11.84 6.39
C VAL A 138 4.26 -11.83 6.23
N PHE A 139 4.76 -11.39 5.08
CA PHE A 139 6.16 -11.55 4.69
C PHE A 139 7.03 -10.32 4.95
N TYR A 140 6.46 -9.11 4.89
CA TYR A 140 7.23 -7.89 5.09
C TYR A 140 7.22 -7.46 6.55
N ARG A 141 8.40 -7.52 7.19
CA ARG A 141 8.57 -7.07 8.57
C ARG A 141 9.08 -5.63 8.68
N GLY A 142 9.45 -4.94 7.59
CA GLY A 142 10.10 -3.62 7.70
C GLY A 142 11.44 -3.70 8.42
N ASP A 143 12.15 -2.56 8.48
CA ASP A 143 13.46 -2.52 9.15
C ASP A 143 13.32 -2.78 10.64
N THR A 144 14.02 -3.82 11.10
CA THR A 144 14.13 -4.23 12.50
C THR A 144 15.20 -3.46 13.28
N THR A 145 15.84 -2.48 12.66
CA THR A 145 16.82 -1.60 13.29
C THR A 145 16.10 -0.39 13.88
N GLN A 146 15.54 -0.59 15.08
CA GLN A 146 15.42 0.50 16.06
C GLN A 146 16.72 0.60 16.86
#